data_AF-A0A7S0R0R6-F1
#
_entry.id   AF-A0A7S0R0R6-F1
#
_cell.length_a   1.000
_cell.length_b   1.000
_cell.length_c   1.000
_cell.angle_alpha   90.00
_cell.angle_beta   90.00
_cell.angle_gamma   90.00
#
_symmetry.space_group_name_H-M   'P 1'
#
loop_
_entity.id
_entity.type
_entity.pdbx_description
1 polymer ?
#
loop_
_entity_poly.entity_id
_entity_poly.type
_entity_poly.pdbx_seq_one_letter_code
_entity_poly.pdbx_strand_id
1 'polypeptide(L)'
;GEAMAAVHVRGELAEQLASSGDIGHPRSMLQARFPQLGSQLERLEEEWWYCPEQNSAQKELYGRREPKNNLKIRLGRFRKWAMSRNEKVIVAFGHSTYFKELMGGQHRRLRNGEMLKIQL
;
A
#
# COMPACT_ATOMS: atom_id res chain seq x y z
N GLY A 1 -18.54 -16.62 19.37
CA GLY A 1 -17.75 -16.88 18.17
C GLY A 1 -16.80 -15.72 17.98
N GLU A 2 -15.52 -15.97 17.74
CA GLU A 2 -14.57 -14.89 17.45
C GLU A 2 -14.99 -14.18 16.17
N ALA A 3 -15.14 -12.86 16.24
CA ALA A 3 -15.37 -12.06 15.04
C ALA A 3 -14.08 -12.11 14.20
N MET A 4 -14.17 -12.59 12.97
CA MET A 4 -13.03 -12.54 12.06
C MET A 4 -12.67 -11.08 11.77
N ALA A 5 -11.38 -10.77 11.84
CA ALA A 5 -10.90 -9.43 11.51
C ALA A 5 -11.26 -9.09 10.06
N ALA A 6 -11.81 -7.89 9.85
CA ALA A 6 -12.07 -7.40 8.51
C ALA A 6 -10.74 -7.14 7.78
N VAL A 7 -10.56 -7.77 6.62
CA VAL A 7 -9.37 -7.59 5.78
C VAL A 7 -9.66 -6.54 4.71
N HIS A 8 -8.73 -5.61 4.52
CA HIS A 8 -8.81 -4.56 3.51
C HIS A 8 -7.52 -4.50 2.69
N VAL A 9 -7.64 -4.55 1.36
CA VAL A 9 -6.52 -4.31 0.44
C VAL A 9 -6.64 -2.89 -0.08
N ARG A 10 -5.53 -2.14 -0.03
CA ARG A 10 -5.48 -0.71 -0.35
C ARG A 10 -4.24 -0.38 -1.15
N GLY A 11 -4.41 0.14 -2.37
CA GLY A 11 -3.30 0.62 -3.19
C GLY A 11 -2.57 1.82 -2.55
N GLU A 12 -3.23 2.56 -1.65
CA GLU A 12 -2.57 3.65 -0.94
C GLU A 12 -1.42 3.18 -0.05
N LEU A 13 -1.40 1.93 0.40
CA LEU A 13 -0.34 1.36 1.25
C LEU A 13 0.92 0.91 0.48
N ALA A 14 0.94 1.03 -0.86
CA ALA A 14 2.10 0.70 -1.66
C ALA A 14 3.36 1.43 -1.17
N GLU A 15 4.53 0.81 -1.31
CA GLU A 15 5.80 1.51 -1.14
C GLU A 15 5.86 2.73 -2.09
N GLN A 16 6.71 3.69 -1.75
CA GLN A 16 7.05 4.72 -2.73
C GLN A 16 7.70 4.06 -3.95
N LEU A 17 7.17 4.29 -5.15
CA LEU A 17 7.76 3.76 -6.38
C LEU A 17 9.08 4.48 -6.66
N ALA A 18 10.19 3.90 -6.18
CA ALA A 18 11.54 4.48 -6.24
C ALA A 18 12.50 3.63 -7.10
N SER A 19 12.11 2.40 -7.39
CA SER A 19 12.82 1.42 -8.18
C SER A 19 11.84 0.51 -8.92
N SER A 20 12.34 -0.30 -9.87
CA SER A 20 11.54 -1.31 -10.57
C SER A 20 10.95 -2.37 -9.62
N GLY A 21 11.60 -2.63 -8.47
CA GLY A 21 11.11 -3.56 -7.46
C GLY A 21 9.87 -3.10 -6.70
N ASP A 22 9.50 -1.82 -6.84
CA ASP A 22 8.30 -1.25 -6.23
C ASP A 22 7.08 -1.34 -7.15
N ILE A 23 7.26 -1.83 -8.39
CA ILE A 23 6.18 -2.00 -9.35
C ILE A 23 5.42 -3.29 -9.02
N GLY A 24 4.11 -3.15 -8.82
CA GLY A 24 3.24 -4.27 -8.46
C GLY A 24 2.91 -5.21 -9.62
N HIS A 25 2.16 -6.26 -9.29
CA HIS A 25 1.45 -7.06 -10.30
C HIS A 25 0.05 -6.49 -10.53
N PRO A 26 -0.47 -6.60 -11.77
CA PRO A 26 -1.85 -6.35 -12.08
C PRO A 26 -2.85 -7.06 -11.15
N ARG A 27 -3.96 -6.40 -10.87
CA ARG A 27 -5.03 -6.88 -9.98
C ARG A 27 -5.50 -8.29 -10.36
N SER A 28 -5.76 -8.55 -11.64
CA SER A 28 -6.23 -9.86 -12.10
C SER A 28 -5.27 -11.00 -11.75
N MET A 29 -3.96 -10.77 -11.87
CA MET A 29 -2.94 -11.74 -11.46
C MET A 29 -2.91 -11.92 -9.93
N LEU A 30 -3.07 -10.85 -9.17
CA LEU A 30 -3.17 -10.94 -7.71
C LEU A 30 -4.41 -11.73 -7.28
N GLN A 31 -5.54 -11.56 -7.97
CA GLN A 31 -6.77 -12.32 -7.69
C GLN A 31 -6.61 -13.80 -7.98
N ALA A 32 -5.98 -14.15 -9.11
CA ALA A 32 -5.67 -15.54 -9.43
C ALA A 32 -4.72 -16.18 -8.41
N ARG A 33 -3.72 -15.41 -7.93
CA ARG A 33 -2.74 -15.89 -6.94
C ARG A 33 -3.29 -15.96 -5.52
N PHE A 34 -4.21 -15.06 -5.15
CA PHE A 34 -4.79 -14.96 -3.81
C PHE A 34 -6.33 -14.85 -3.87
N PRO A 35 -7.05 -15.93 -4.27
CA PRO A 35 -8.50 -15.90 -4.42
C PRO A 35 -9.26 -15.47 -3.14
N GLN A 36 -8.72 -15.77 -1.96
CA GLN A 36 -9.28 -15.38 -0.66
C GLN A 36 -9.33 -13.85 -0.45
N LEU A 37 -8.55 -13.08 -1.20
CA LEU A 37 -8.56 -11.62 -1.19
C LEU A 37 -9.34 -11.03 -2.38
N GLY A 38 -9.95 -11.86 -3.22
CA GLY A 38 -10.55 -11.48 -4.51
C GLY A 38 -11.45 -10.26 -4.41
N SER A 39 -12.42 -10.28 -3.49
CA SER A 39 -13.39 -9.18 -3.28
C SER A 39 -12.77 -7.87 -2.77
N GLN A 40 -11.63 -7.95 -2.08
CA GLN A 40 -10.88 -6.75 -1.68
C GLN A 40 -10.02 -6.23 -2.83
N LEU A 41 -9.44 -7.13 -3.62
CA LEU A 41 -8.63 -6.80 -4.80
C LEU A 41 -9.46 -6.17 -5.92
N GLU A 42 -10.74 -6.53 -6.07
CA GLU A 42 -11.66 -5.90 -7.05
C GLU A 42 -11.76 -4.37 -6.91
N ARG A 43 -11.42 -3.83 -5.74
CA ARG A 43 -11.46 -2.40 -5.46
C ARG A 43 -10.24 -1.64 -5.99
N LEU A 44 -9.21 -2.36 -6.44
CA LEU A 44 -8.03 -1.76 -7.06
C LEU A 44 -8.28 -1.51 -8.55
N GLU A 45 -7.58 -0.53 -9.11
CA GLU A 45 -7.38 -0.45 -10.56
C GLU A 45 -6.56 -1.65 -11.03
N GLU A 46 -6.65 -2.01 -12.32
CA GLU A 46 -5.90 -3.14 -12.85
C GLU A 46 -4.39 -2.95 -12.63
N GLU A 47 -3.87 -1.76 -12.91
CA GLU A 47 -2.50 -1.34 -12.60
C GLU A 47 -2.56 -0.21 -11.58
N TRP A 48 -2.28 -0.51 -10.31
CA TRP A 48 -2.61 0.33 -9.16
C TRP A 48 -1.43 1.15 -8.62
N TRP A 49 -0.29 1.12 -9.30
CA TRP A 49 0.92 1.85 -8.94
C TRP A 49 1.02 3.19 -9.70
N TYR A 50 2.05 3.98 -9.41
CA TYR A 50 2.22 5.30 -10.02
C TYR A 50 2.63 5.21 -11.50
N CYS A 51 1.92 5.95 -12.36
CA CYS A 51 2.17 6.04 -13.81
C CYS A 51 2.33 4.67 -14.49
N PRO A 52 1.28 3.83 -14.47
CA PRO A 52 1.35 2.48 -15.03
C PRO A 52 1.63 2.46 -16.54
N GLU A 53 1.31 3.53 -17.25
CA GLU A 53 1.67 3.70 -18.66
C GLU A 53 3.19 3.81 -18.90
N GLN A 54 3.97 4.11 -17.86
CA GLN A 54 5.43 4.26 -17.90
C GLN A 54 6.16 3.26 -16.99
N ASN A 55 5.45 2.45 -16.21
CA ASN A 55 6.03 1.52 -15.25
C ASN A 55 5.32 0.18 -15.35
N SER A 56 6.05 -0.90 -15.63
CA SER A 56 5.49 -2.25 -15.75
C SER A 56 6.52 -3.31 -15.39
N ALA A 57 6.23 -4.11 -14.37
CA ALA A 57 7.09 -5.23 -13.99
C ALA A 57 7.13 -6.31 -15.09
N GLN A 58 6.01 -6.55 -15.78
CA GLN A 58 5.91 -7.56 -16.85
C GLN A 58 6.73 -7.19 -18.09
N LYS A 59 6.87 -5.90 -18.37
CA LYS A 59 7.63 -5.37 -19.50
C LYS A 59 9.04 -4.93 -19.12
N GLU A 60 9.43 -5.16 -17.86
CA GLU A 60 10.71 -4.70 -17.29
C GLU A 60 10.94 -3.18 -17.49
N LEU A 61 9.86 -2.40 -17.45
CA LEU A 61 9.87 -0.97 -17.71
C LEU A 61 9.81 -0.19 -16.40
N TYR A 62 10.81 0.66 -16.16
CA TYR A 62 10.81 1.66 -15.09
C TYR A 62 11.10 3.04 -15.69
N GLY A 63 10.04 3.70 -16.17
CA GLY A 63 10.13 5.00 -16.82
C GLY A 63 9.94 6.18 -15.87
N ARG A 64 9.28 5.99 -14.71
CA ARG A 64 8.96 7.13 -13.84
C ARG A 64 8.97 6.80 -12.35
N ARG A 65 9.79 7.54 -11.61
CA ARG A 65 9.79 7.57 -10.14
C ARG A 65 8.56 8.31 -9.59
N GLU A 66 7.97 7.80 -8.51
CA GLU A 66 6.89 8.49 -7.80
C GLU A 66 7.40 9.75 -7.07
N PRO A 67 6.85 10.94 -7.39
CA PRO A 67 7.15 12.17 -6.65
C PRO A 67 6.67 12.09 -5.19
N LYS A 68 7.42 12.71 -4.27
CA LYS A 68 7.04 12.75 -2.85
C LYS A 68 5.62 13.31 -2.61
N ASN A 69 5.17 14.24 -3.45
CA ASN A 69 3.82 14.82 -3.32
C ASN A 69 2.71 13.79 -3.61
N ASN A 70 2.92 12.87 -4.56
CA ASN A 70 1.99 11.76 -4.81
C ASN A 70 1.91 10.83 -3.60
N LEU A 71 3.06 10.47 -3.01
CA LEU A 71 3.09 9.68 -1.78
C LEU A 71 2.33 10.39 -0.65
N LYS A 72 2.55 11.70 -0.45
CA LYS A 72 1.81 12.49 0.57
C LYS A 72 0.30 12.47 0.35
N ILE A 73 -0.17 12.52 -0.89
CA ILE A 73 -1.60 12.41 -1.21
C ILE A 73 -2.14 11.03 -0.81
N ARG A 74 -1.42 9.94 -1.13
CA ARG A 74 -1.81 8.57 -0.72
C ARG A 74 -1.84 8.41 0.80
N LEU A 75 -0.84 8.95 1.50
CA LEU A 75 -0.80 8.97 2.97
C LEU A 75 -2.01 9.70 3.57
N GLY A 76 -2.39 10.85 3.00
CA GLY A 76 -3.58 11.59 3.43
C GLY A 76 -4.87 10.79 3.25
N ARG A 77 -5.03 10.13 2.10
CA ARG A 77 -6.19 9.25 1.82
C ARG A 77 -6.26 8.08 2.80
N PHE A 78 -5.11 7.43 3.08
CA PHE A 78 -5.05 6.34 4.06
C PHE A 78 -5.39 6.82 5.47
N ARG A 79 -4.82 7.94 5.95
CA ARG A 79 -5.15 8.49 7.27
C ARG A 79 -6.64 8.79 7.40
N LYS A 80 -7.23 9.46 6.42
CA LYS A 80 -8.67 9.76 6.40
C LYS A 80 -9.50 8.48 6.47
N TRP A 81 -9.12 7.45 5.70
CA TRP A 81 -9.80 6.16 5.75
C TRP A 81 -9.66 5.51 7.12
N ALA A 82 -8.46 5.41 7.68
CA ALA A 82 -8.20 4.78 8.96
C ALA A 82 -8.95 5.48 10.11
N MET A 83 -8.99 6.82 10.12
CA MET A 83 -9.74 7.60 11.12
C MET A 83 -11.26 7.50 10.96
N SER A 84 -11.77 7.11 9.79
CA SER A 84 -13.21 6.91 9.57
C SER A 84 -13.73 5.54 10.03
N ARG A 85 -12.84 4.68 10.52
CA ARG A 85 -13.15 3.32 10.95
C ARG A 85 -13.71 3.29 12.37
N ASN A 86 -14.62 2.36 12.62
CA ASN A 86 -15.13 2.09 13.97
C ASN A 86 -14.19 1.15 14.76
N GLU A 87 -13.29 0.46 14.06
CA GLU A 87 -12.29 -0.41 14.66
C GLU A 87 -11.32 0.38 15.55
N LYS A 88 -11.17 -0.07 16.80
CA LYS A 88 -10.22 0.53 17.76
C LYS A 88 -8.76 0.16 17.48
N VAL A 89 -8.54 -0.94 16.76
CA VAL A 89 -7.22 -1.46 16.42
C VAL A 89 -7.20 -1.83 14.95
N ILE A 90 -6.26 -1.28 14.21
CA ILE A 90 -6.00 -1.58 12.81
C ILE A 90 -4.57 -2.08 12.71
N VAL A 91 -4.38 -3.27 12.13
CA VAL A 91 -3.06 -3.81 11.80
C VAL A 91 -2.81 -3.53 10.32
N ALA A 92 -1.75 -2.77 10.03
CA ALA A 92 -1.37 -2.42 8.66
C ALA A 92 -0.07 -3.11 8.28
N PHE A 93 -0.05 -3.71 7.09
CA PHE A 93 1.13 -4.32 6.48
C PHE A 93 1.58 -3.46 5.30
N GLY A 94 2.89 -3.31 5.12
CA GLY A 94 3.44 -2.44 4.09
C GLY A 94 4.95 -2.27 4.25
N HIS A 95 5.48 -1.24 3.63
CA HIS A 95 6.93 -1.06 3.47
C HIS A 95 7.47 0.11 4.29
N SER A 96 8.78 0.06 4.54
CA SER A 96 9.44 0.93 5.52
C SER A 96 9.43 2.42 5.16
N THR A 97 9.51 2.78 3.87
CA THR A 97 9.51 4.21 3.48
C THR A 97 8.11 4.79 3.58
N TYR A 98 7.09 4.05 3.12
CA TYR A 98 5.70 4.43 3.32
C TYR A 98 5.38 4.72 4.80
N PHE A 99 5.70 3.78 5.71
CA PHE A 99 5.42 3.99 7.14
C PHE A 99 6.25 5.10 7.76
N LYS A 100 7.52 5.25 7.36
CA LYS A 100 8.34 6.39 7.79
C LYS A 100 7.65 7.73 7.48
N GLU A 101 7.15 7.89 6.27
CA GLU A 101 6.47 9.12 5.83
C GLU A 101 5.06 9.26 6.45
N LEU A 102 4.36 8.14 6.71
CA LEU A 102 3.12 8.12 7.50
C LEU A 102 3.32 8.63 8.93
N MET A 103 4.52 8.54 9.47
CA MET A 103 4.87 9.07 10.78
C MET A 103 5.54 10.45 10.74
N GLY A 104 5.42 11.17 9.62
CA GLY A 104 5.96 12.53 9.48
C GLY A 104 7.40 12.61 8.95
N GLY A 105 8.05 11.47 8.71
CA GLY A 105 9.38 11.41 8.10
C GLY A 105 10.56 11.52 9.08
N GLN A 106 10.33 11.84 10.36
CA GLN A 106 11.38 11.91 11.39
C GLN A 106 11.75 10.53 11.95
N HIS A 107 10.86 9.55 11.83
CA HIS A 107 11.13 8.18 12.28
C HIS A 107 12.15 7.49 11.39
N ARG A 108 12.91 6.55 11.97
CA ARG A 108 13.75 5.65 11.18
C ARG A 108 12.88 4.70 10.36
N ARG A 109 13.47 4.13 9.30
CA ARG A 109 12.86 3.00 8.59
C ARG A 109 12.76 1.79 9.52
N LEU A 110 11.64 1.09 9.41
CA LEU A 110 11.43 -0.20 10.08
C LEU A 110 12.27 -1.28 9.39
N ARG A 111 12.78 -2.23 10.19
CA ARG A 111 13.40 -3.47 9.68
C ARG A 111 12.31 -4.44 9.22
N ASN A 112 12.68 -5.43 8.41
CA ASN A 112 11.74 -6.48 8.01
C ASN A 112 11.18 -7.21 9.23
N GLY A 113 9.85 -7.34 9.30
CA GLY A 113 9.14 -7.97 10.41
C GLY A 113 9.04 -7.12 11.69
N GLU A 114 9.57 -5.89 11.66
CA GLU A 114 9.45 -4.99 12.81
C GLU A 114 8.03 -4.43 12.94
N MET A 115 7.51 -4.43 14.17
CA MET A 115 6.20 -3.89 14.51
C MET A 115 6.35 -2.57 15.26
N LEU A 116 5.51 -1.60 14.91
CA LEU A 116 5.41 -0.33 15.62
C LEU A 116 3.94 0.00 15.85
N LYS A 117 3.62 0.39 17.08
CA LYS A 117 2.31 0.93 17.43
C LYS A 117 2.32 2.45 17.24
N ILE A 118 1.34 2.95 16.51
CA ILE A 118 1.14 4.39 16.29
C ILE A 118 -0.29 4.78 16.67
N GLN A 119 -0.46 6.03 17.09
CA GLN A 119 -1.76 6.68 17.27
C GLN A 119 -1.92 7.68 16.12
N LEU A 120 -2.96 7.50 15.30
CA LEU A 120 -3.29 8.40 14.18
C LEU A 120 -4.17 9.55 14.63
#